data_AF-A0A920I9E4-F1
#
_entry.id   AF-A0A920I9E4-F1
#
_cell.length_a   1.000
_cell.length_b   1.000
_cell.length_c   1.000
_cell.angle_alpha   90.00
_cell.angle_beta   90.00
_cell.angle_gamma   90.00
#
_symmetry.space_group_name_H-M   'P 1'
#
loop_
_entity.id
_entity.type
_entity.pdbx_description
1 polymer ?
#
loop_
_entity_poly.entity_id
_entity_poly.type
_entity_poly.pdbx_seq_one_letter_code
_entity_poly.pdbx_strand_id
1 'polypeptide(L)'
;MTSAAGSSTQPSRQDIDQAAFLVLTNDSFWGPITPLDDLFQRLHASTADVIGLTDDLMYEPHLSSAFTAYKPKALQSQAFNNFWNSLQIWPRKRDLVKQCEVGLPVQLRAAGLKLESLYTHNANGNVLHYDWKQLIEQRGFPFLKVSLLRDNPTRQTVDSWPEVIGRRNPQLAASIERQLRPKPGLQQLLERLRRRLNGSDRKGSRAVMAPTSHR
;
A
#
# COMPACT_ATOMS: atom_id res chain seq x y z
N MET A 1 22.80 30.47 9.17
CA MET A 1 21.53 29.74 9.34
C MET A 1 21.82 28.25 9.16
N THR A 2 22.09 27.58 10.26
CA THR A 2 22.44 26.16 10.34
C THR A 2 21.17 25.32 10.14
N SER A 3 21.12 24.53 9.07
CA SER A 3 20.07 23.53 8.89
C SER A 3 20.32 22.37 9.85
N ALA A 4 19.37 22.11 10.74
CA ALA A 4 19.34 20.87 11.51
C ALA A 4 19.02 19.72 10.53
N ALA A 5 20.06 19.03 10.06
CA ALA A 5 19.91 17.71 9.50
C ALA A 5 19.56 16.77 10.67
N GLY A 6 18.29 16.39 10.78
CA GLY A 6 17.87 15.38 11.75
C GLY A 6 18.64 14.10 11.49
N SER A 7 19.48 13.68 12.45
CA SER A 7 20.17 12.40 12.40
C SER A 7 19.13 11.29 12.54
N SER A 8 18.85 10.57 11.46
CA SER A 8 18.08 9.33 11.53
C SER A 8 18.97 8.24 12.14
N THR A 9 18.96 8.09 13.46
CA THR A 9 19.57 6.95 14.13
C THR A 9 18.72 5.71 13.88
N GLN A 10 19.31 4.70 13.23
CA GLN A 10 18.69 3.39 13.11
C GLN A 10 18.62 2.73 14.51
N PRO A 11 17.52 2.06 14.86
CA PRO A 11 17.42 1.34 16.12
C PRO A 11 18.45 0.21 16.15
N SER A 12 19.13 0.06 17.28
CA SER A 12 20.02 -1.07 17.54
C SER A 12 19.21 -2.36 17.75
N ARG A 13 19.89 -3.52 17.68
CA ARG A 13 19.24 -4.79 18.03
C ARG A 13 18.69 -4.79 19.47
N GLN A 14 19.41 -4.15 20.38
CA GLN A 14 19.00 -4.01 21.77
C GLN A 14 17.71 -3.18 21.91
N ASP A 15 17.57 -2.10 21.13
CA ASP A 15 16.34 -1.28 21.13
C ASP A 15 15.12 -2.10 20.66
N ILE A 16 15.31 -2.94 19.64
CA ILE A 16 14.26 -3.83 19.12
C ILE A 16 13.86 -4.86 20.18
N ASP A 17 14.84 -5.50 20.83
CA ASP A 17 14.57 -6.56 21.80
C ASP A 17 13.91 -6.05 23.10
N GLN A 18 14.06 -4.76 23.41
CA GLN A 18 13.44 -4.10 24.57
C GLN A 18 12.09 -3.43 24.25
N ALA A 19 11.70 -3.35 22.98
CA ALA A 19 10.47 -2.69 22.57
C ALA A 19 9.21 -3.45 23.04
N ALA A 20 8.18 -2.71 23.49
CA ALA A 20 6.87 -3.29 23.79
C ALA A 20 6.24 -3.96 22.55
N PHE A 21 6.49 -3.39 21.38
CA PHE A 21 6.23 -3.97 20.07
C PHE A 21 7.12 -3.31 19.03
N LEU A 22 7.44 -4.05 17.97
CA LEU A 22 8.00 -3.51 16.73
C LEU A 22 6.89 -3.43 15.69
N VAL A 23 6.57 -2.23 15.21
CA VAL A 23 5.66 -2.03 14.08
C VAL A 23 6.46 -1.90 12.78
N LEU A 24 6.16 -2.76 11.81
CA LEU A 24 6.61 -2.63 10.44
C LEU A 24 5.44 -2.18 9.57
N THR A 25 5.61 -1.05 8.90
CA THR A 25 4.63 -0.47 7.97
C THR A 25 5.34 0.03 6.73
N ASN A 26 4.62 0.07 5.60
CA ASN A 26 5.15 0.59 4.35
C ASN A 26 4.32 1.78 3.82
N ASP A 27 4.68 2.28 2.64
CA ASP A 27 4.07 3.43 1.96
C ASP A 27 2.73 3.11 1.25
N SER A 28 2.14 1.95 1.55
CA SER A 28 0.87 1.54 0.96
C SER A 28 -0.34 2.33 1.42
N PHE A 29 -0.24 3.09 2.51
CA PHE A 29 -1.38 3.73 3.16
C PHE A 29 -1.27 5.25 3.16
N TRP A 30 -2.41 5.90 2.92
CA TRP A 30 -2.65 7.23 3.45
C TRP A 30 -3.31 7.14 4.82
N GLY A 31 -2.91 8.01 5.72
CA GLY A 31 -3.50 8.12 7.04
C GLY A 31 -2.70 9.05 7.96
N PRO A 32 -3.11 9.15 9.23
CA PRO A 32 -4.28 8.46 9.79
C PRO A 32 -5.61 9.19 9.47
N ILE A 33 -6.67 8.44 9.16
CA ILE A 33 -8.03 8.97 8.93
C ILE A 33 -8.71 9.34 10.26
N THR A 34 -8.43 8.58 11.31
CA THR A 34 -8.86 8.79 12.70
C THR A 34 -7.65 8.71 13.63
N PRO A 35 -7.69 9.29 14.85
CA PRO A 35 -6.61 9.13 15.82
C PRO A 35 -6.24 7.65 16.03
N LEU A 36 -4.94 7.37 16.21
CA LEU A 36 -4.42 6.00 16.28
C LEU A 36 -4.50 5.39 17.68
N ASP A 37 -5.02 6.12 18.66
CA ASP A 37 -5.10 5.70 20.07
C ASP A 37 -5.83 4.34 20.21
N ASP A 38 -6.98 4.18 19.56
CA ASP A 38 -7.73 2.90 19.55
C ASP A 38 -6.92 1.77 18.91
N LEU A 39 -6.22 2.05 17.80
CA LEU A 39 -5.38 1.06 17.15
C LEU A 39 -4.29 0.56 18.11
N PHE A 40 -3.56 1.47 18.75
CA PHE A 40 -2.49 1.08 19.68
C PHE A 40 -3.04 0.44 20.95
N GLN A 41 -4.20 0.88 21.45
CA GLN A 41 -4.87 0.21 22.57
C GLN A 41 -5.22 -1.24 22.23
N ARG A 42 -5.73 -1.51 21.02
CA ARG A 42 -6.03 -2.86 20.54
C ARG A 42 -4.77 -3.70 20.33
N LEU A 43 -3.69 -3.11 19.81
CA LEU A 43 -2.38 -3.76 19.72
C LEU A 43 -1.87 -4.19 21.10
N HIS A 44 -1.99 -3.31 22.11
CA HIS A 44 -1.62 -3.64 23.49
C HIS A 44 -2.50 -4.74 24.08
N ALA A 45 -3.83 -4.64 23.93
CA ALA A 45 -4.80 -5.56 24.51
C ALA A 45 -4.79 -6.97 23.89
N SER A 46 -4.43 -7.10 22.61
CA SER A 46 -4.33 -8.41 21.94
C SER A 46 -3.34 -9.34 22.66
N THR A 47 -3.68 -10.61 22.79
CA THR A 47 -2.75 -11.62 23.34
C THR A 47 -1.92 -12.31 22.25
N ALA A 48 -2.03 -11.87 20.99
CA ALA A 48 -1.27 -12.44 19.89
C ALA A 48 0.18 -11.98 19.91
N ASP A 49 1.07 -12.84 19.42
CA ASP A 49 2.50 -12.60 19.33
C ASP A 49 2.85 -11.74 18.10
N VAL A 50 2.01 -11.85 17.06
CA VAL A 50 2.15 -11.14 15.78
C VAL A 50 0.76 -10.65 15.35
N ILE A 51 0.65 -9.38 15.01
CA ILE A 51 -0.64 -8.74 14.72
C ILE A 51 -0.56 -8.04 13.37
N GLY A 52 -1.46 -8.37 12.45
CA GLY A 52 -1.69 -7.61 11.22
C GLY A 52 -2.96 -6.76 11.36
N LEU A 53 -3.13 -5.75 10.51
CA LEU A 53 -4.41 -5.05 10.47
C LEU A 53 -5.47 -5.82 9.69
N THR A 54 -5.06 -6.51 8.63
CA THR A 54 -5.92 -7.35 7.80
C THR A 54 -5.21 -8.67 7.49
N ASP A 55 -5.98 -9.68 7.12
CA ASP A 55 -5.52 -10.97 6.63
C ASP A 55 -5.96 -11.22 5.18
N ASP A 56 -5.45 -12.28 4.57
CA ASP A 56 -5.90 -12.82 3.29
C ASP A 56 -5.70 -14.34 3.30
N LEU A 57 -6.63 -15.08 2.69
CA LEU A 57 -6.57 -16.52 2.49
C LEU A 57 -5.88 -16.92 1.18
N MET A 58 -5.53 -15.97 0.32
CA MET A 58 -4.87 -16.27 -0.95
C MET A 58 -3.51 -16.94 -0.70
N TYR A 59 -3.26 -18.05 -1.40
CA TYR A 59 -2.13 -18.98 -1.20
C TYR A 59 -2.20 -19.78 0.09
N GLU A 60 -2.07 -19.13 1.24
CA GLU A 60 -2.17 -19.69 2.58
C GLU A 60 -2.68 -18.59 3.53
N PRO A 61 -3.36 -18.91 4.65
CA PRO A 61 -3.82 -17.89 5.60
C PRO A 61 -2.66 -17.06 6.16
N HIS A 62 -2.61 -15.77 5.82
CA HIS A 62 -1.52 -14.86 6.17
C HIS A 62 -2.00 -13.45 6.53
N LEU A 63 -1.14 -12.70 7.21
CA LEU A 63 -1.37 -11.29 7.56
C LEU A 63 -0.87 -10.39 6.43
N SER A 64 -1.58 -9.31 6.13
CA SER A 64 -1.09 -8.33 5.16
C SER A 64 0.12 -7.57 5.70
N SER A 65 1.16 -7.49 4.88
CA SER A 65 2.43 -6.82 5.19
C SER A 65 2.35 -5.29 5.23
N ALA A 66 1.19 -4.70 4.92
CA ALA A 66 1.02 -3.24 4.90
C ALA A 66 1.23 -2.62 6.29
N PHE A 67 0.87 -3.35 7.34
CA PHE A 67 1.15 -3.02 8.73
C PHE A 67 1.14 -4.30 9.56
N THR A 68 2.27 -4.60 10.20
CA THR A 68 2.42 -5.75 11.12
C THR A 68 3.11 -5.30 12.40
N ALA A 69 2.64 -5.78 13.54
CA ALA A 69 3.23 -5.55 14.84
C ALA A 69 3.74 -6.87 15.42
N TYR A 70 4.96 -6.87 15.94
CA TYR A 70 5.61 -8.03 16.55
C TYR A 70 5.84 -7.75 18.03
N LYS A 71 5.33 -8.63 18.91
CA LYS A 71 5.53 -8.55 20.36
C LYS A 71 6.81 -9.27 20.79
N PRO A 72 7.29 -9.06 22.04
CA PRO A 72 8.57 -9.59 22.50
C PRO A 72 8.77 -11.09 22.22
N LYS A 73 7.74 -11.92 22.42
CA LYS A 73 7.83 -13.37 22.14
C LYS A 73 8.12 -13.67 20.67
N ALA A 74 7.55 -12.92 19.74
CA ALA A 74 7.85 -13.06 18.32
C ALA A 74 9.27 -12.54 18.00
N LEU A 75 9.65 -11.38 18.52
CA LEU A 75 10.98 -10.76 18.31
C LEU A 75 12.15 -11.62 18.80
N GLN A 76 11.93 -12.34 19.90
CA GLN A 76 12.89 -13.25 20.52
C GLN A 76 12.86 -14.66 19.89
N SER A 77 11.92 -14.94 18.99
CA SER A 77 11.80 -16.28 18.40
C SER A 77 12.89 -16.55 17.37
N GLN A 78 13.37 -17.79 17.34
CA GLN A 78 14.33 -18.22 16.33
C GLN A 78 13.75 -18.11 14.90
N ALA A 79 12.45 -18.36 14.73
CA ALA A 79 11.77 -18.25 13.44
C ALA A 79 11.83 -16.81 12.89
N PHE A 80 11.55 -15.81 13.71
CA PHE A 80 11.68 -14.40 13.31
C PHE A 80 13.12 -14.06 12.93
N ASN A 81 14.10 -14.42 13.76
CA ASN A 81 15.51 -14.14 13.48
C ASN A 81 16.01 -14.85 12.22
N ASN A 82 15.66 -16.12 12.02
CA ASN A 82 16.01 -16.87 10.82
C ASN A 82 15.44 -16.23 9.56
N PHE A 83 14.16 -15.82 9.59
CA PHE A 83 13.54 -15.15 8.46
C PHE A 83 14.34 -13.91 8.04
N TRP A 84 14.61 -12.98 8.97
CA TRP A 84 15.32 -11.74 8.65
C TRP A 84 16.77 -11.97 8.23
N ASN A 85 17.46 -12.95 8.82
CA ASN A 85 18.82 -13.31 8.43
C ASN A 85 18.89 -13.99 7.05
N SER A 86 17.78 -14.57 6.58
CA SER A 86 17.66 -15.24 5.29
C SER A 86 17.05 -14.36 4.19
N LEU A 87 16.66 -13.12 4.52
CA LEU A 87 15.96 -12.24 3.61
C LEU A 87 16.85 -11.89 2.42
N GLN A 88 16.33 -12.11 1.21
CA GLN A 88 17.03 -11.84 -0.04
C GLN A 88 16.21 -10.93 -0.95
N ILE A 89 16.89 -10.32 -1.93
CA ILE A 89 16.23 -9.51 -2.96
C ILE A 89 15.59 -10.45 -3.98
N TRP A 90 14.27 -10.37 -4.11
CA TRP A 90 13.52 -11.16 -5.08
C TRP A 90 13.33 -10.40 -6.39
N PRO A 91 13.59 -11.02 -7.56
CA PRO A 91 13.48 -10.35 -8.87
C PRO A 91 12.02 -10.11 -9.29
N ARG A 92 11.07 -10.90 -8.77
CA ARG A 92 9.65 -10.76 -9.09
C ARG A 92 8.84 -10.49 -7.83
N LYS A 93 7.93 -9.53 -7.92
CA LYS A 93 7.00 -9.17 -6.83
C LYS A 93 6.22 -10.37 -6.30
N ARG A 94 5.79 -11.29 -7.17
CA ARG A 94 5.04 -12.48 -6.76
C ARG A 94 5.87 -13.41 -5.86
N ASP A 95 7.17 -13.53 -6.13
CA ASP A 95 8.06 -14.36 -5.33
C ASP A 95 8.32 -13.69 -3.97
N LEU A 96 8.48 -12.36 -3.95
CA LEU A 96 8.52 -11.58 -2.71
C LEU A 96 7.25 -11.78 -1.86
N VAL A 97 6.06 -11.70 -2.45
CA VAL A 97 4.80 -11.90 -1.72
C VAL A 97 4.74 -13.31 -1.13
N LYS A 98 5.03 -14.35 -1.93
CA LYS A 98 5.00 -15.73 -1.46
C LYS A 98 6.02 -15.99 -0.35
N GLN A 99 7.25 -15.54 -0.52
CA GLN A 99 8.36 -15.88 0.37
C GLN A 99 8.38 -15.00 1.63
N CYS A 100 7.96 -13.74 1.50
CA CYS A 100 7.98 -12.78 2.61
C CYS A 100 6.59 -12.64 3.25
N GLU A 101 5.60 -12.14 2.49
CA GLU A 101 4.28 -11.79 3.05
C GLU A 101 3.47 -13.04 3.48
N VAL A 102 3.58 -14.14 2.74
CA VAL A 102 2.95 -15.42 3.12
C VAL A 102 3.90 -16.27 3.97
N GLY A 103 5.17 -16.39 3.55
CA GLY A 103 6.16 -17.24 4.19
C GLY A 103 6.44 -16.91 5.65
N LEU A 104 6.56 -15.63 6.01
CA LEU A 104 6.84 -15.22 7.39
C LEU A 104 5.70 -15.63 8.35
N PRO A 105 4.43 -15.23 8.14
CA PRO A 105 3.32 -15.68 8.98
C PRO A 105 3.23 -17.21 9.15
N VAL A 106 3.48 -17.96 8.07
CA VAL A 106 3.46 -19.44 8.11
C VAL A 106 4.58 -19.97 9.01
N GLN A 107 5.81 -19.48 8.87
CA GLN A 107 6.94 -19.90 9.71
C GLN A 107 6.73 -19.56 11.18
N LEU A 108 6.22 -18.36 11.47
CA LEU A 108 5.94 -17.94 12.86
C LEU A 108 4.85 -18.80 13.49
N ARG A 109 3.78 -19.11 12.75
CA ARG A 109 2.72 -20.01 13.21
C ARG A 109 3.24 -21.42 13.47
N ALA A 110 4.07 -21.95 12.56
CA ALA A 110 4.71 -23.26 12.73
C ALA A 110 5.64 -23.32 13.96
N ALA A 111 6.21 -22.19 14.36
CA ALA A 111 6.99 -22.04 15.59
C ALA A 111 6.12 -21.86 16.86
N GLY A 112 4.80 -22.02 16.76
CA GLY A 112 3.87 -21.94 17.89
C GLY A 112 3.52 -20.52 18.33
N LEU A 113 3.77 -19.51 17.48
CA LEU A 113 3.36 -18.13 17.75
C LEU A 113 1.89 -17.90 17.37
N LYS A 114 1.19 -17.12 18.20
CA LYS A 114 -0.21 -16.74 17.94
C LYS A 114 -0.25 -15.54 16.99
N LEU A 115 -0.97 -15.66 15.88
CA LEU A 115 -1.18 -14.60 14.90
C LEU A 115 -2.62 -14.09 14.98
N GLU A 116 -2.82 -12.79 14.78
CA GLU A 116 -4.15 -12.17 14.75
C GLU A 116 -4.22 -11.06 13.68
N SER A 117 -5.37 -10.96 13.04
CA SER A 117 -5.75 -9.78 12.24
C SER A 117 -6.77 -8.97 13.03
N LEU A 118 -6.53 -7.66 13.17
CA LEU A 118 -7.40 -6.81 13.99
C LEU A 118 -8.74 -6.50 13.32
N TYR A 119 -8.76 -6.27 12.01
CA TYR A 119 -9.97 -5.77 11.34
C TYR A 119 -10.68 -6.79 10.49
N THR A 120 -10.06 -7.94 10.23
CA THR A 120 -10.65 -9.03 9.43
C THR A 120 -10.38 -10.38 10.04
N HIS A 121 -11.16 -11.36 9.59
CA HIS A 121 -11.00 -12.74 9.98
C HIS A 121 -11.26 -13.63 8.76
N ASN A 122 -10.19 -14.25 8.25
CA ASN A 122 -10.21 -15.12 7.08
C ASN A 122 -10.76 -14.41 5.83
N ALA A 123 -10.29 -13.20 5.56
CA ALA A 123 -10.69 -12.46 4.36
C ALA A 123 -10.31 -13.18 3.06
N ASN A 124 -11.21 -13.13 2.08
CA ASN A 124 -10.97 -13.71 0.76
C ASN A 124 -10.57 -12.61 -0.23
N GLY A 125 -9.27 -12.37 -0.36
CA GLY A 125 -8.72 -11.29 -1.17
C GLY A 125 -8.53 -9.98 -0.40
N ASN A 126 -8.07 -8.96 -1.12
CA ASN A 126 -7.64 -7.71 -0.51
C ASN A 126 -8.82 -6.81 -0.09
N VAL A 127 -9.30 -7.00 1.13
CA VAL A 127 -10.37 -6.22 1.78
C VAL A 127 -10.14 -4.71 1.80
N LEU A 128 -8.88 -4.27 1.74
CA LEU A 128 -8.53 -2.85 1.66
C LEU A 128 -8.97 -2.23 0.32
N HIS A 129 -9.32 -3.07 -0.65
CA HIS A 129 -9.95 -2.66 -1.90
C HIS A 129 -11.46 -2.88 -1.85
N TYR A 130 -11.91 -4.12 -1.65
CA TYR A 130 -13.33 -4.47 -1.82
C TYR A 130 -14.25 -3.90 -0.75
N ASP A 131 -13.77 -3.80 0.50
CA ASP A 131 -14.57 -3.37 1.65
C ASP A 131 -14.12 -2.01 2.20
N TRP A 132 -13.32 -1.26 1.44
CA TRP A 132 -12.63 -0.05 1.90
C TRP A 132 -13.53 0.92 2.68
N LYS A 133 -14.74 1.16 2.18
CA LYS A 133 -15.68 2.11 2.77
C LYS A 133 -16.24 1.60 4.10
N GLN A 134 -16.71 0.35 4.13
CA GLN A 134 -17.24 -0.25 5.36
C GLN A 134 -16.14 -0.44 6.42
N LEU A 135 -14.93 -0.78 5.99
CA LEU A 135 -13.76 -0.93 6.85
C LEU A 135 -13.46 0.38 7.60
N ILE A 136 -13.52 1.53 6.90
CA ILE A 136 -13.34 2.85 7.52
C ILE A 136 -14.56 3.25 8.34
N GLU A 137 -15.77 3.16 7.76
CA GLU A 137 -16.96 3.76 8.35
C GLU A 137 -17.51 2.98 9.54
N GLN A 138 -17.48 1.65 9.49
CA GLN A 138 -18.09 0.78 10.49
C GLN A 138 -17.06 0.18 11.45
N ARG A 139 -15.86 -0.12 10.95
CA ARG A 139 -14.80 -0.76 11.76
C ARG A 139 -13.73 0.21 12.25
N GLY A 140 -13.83 1.49 11.90
CA GLY A 140 -12.89 2.52 12.34
C GLY A 140 -11.47 2.34 11.81
N PHE A 141 -11.30 1.67 10.67
CA PHE A 141 -9.97 1.43 10.11
C PHE A 141 -9.28 2.75 9.74
N PRO A 142 -8.06 3.01 10.26
CA PRO A 142 -7.49 4.36 10.25
C PRO A 142 -6.73 4.70 8.97
N PHE A 143 -6.77 3.86 7.93
CA PHE A 143 -5.97 4.06 6.72
C PHE A 143 -6.78 3.88 5.43
N LEU A 144 -6.30 4.46 4.33
CA LEU A 144 -6.80 4.19 2.98
C LEU A 144 -5.67 3.65 2.13
N LYS A 145 -5.89 2.54 1.42
CA LYS A 145 -4.87 1.96 0.53
C LYS A 145 -4.60 2.88 -0.66
N VAL A 146 -3.34 3.25 -0.90
CA VAL A 146 -2.92 4.12 -2.00
C VAL A 146 -3.36 3.57 -3.36
N SER A 147 -3.14 2.27 -3.57
CA SER A 147 -3.48 1.62 -4.85
C SER A 147 -4.97 1.55 -5.13
N LEU A 148 -5.84 1.72 -4.13
CA LEU A 148 -7.29 1.80 -4.33
C LEU A 148 -7.66 3.02 -5.16
N LEU A 149 -7.11 4.20 -4.84
CA LEU A 149 -7.42 5.44 -5.58
C LEU A 149 -6.50 5.67 -6.77
N ARG A 150 -5.21 5.34 -6.63
CA ARG A 150 -4.22 5.61 -7.67
C ARG A 150 -4.37 4.68 -8.88
N ASP A 151 -4.53 3.38 -8.62
CA ASP A 151 -4.48 2.34 -9.64
C ASP A 151 -5.86 1.69 -9.86
N ASN A 152 -6.66 1.57 -8.80
CA ASN A 152 -7.97 0.90 -8.74
C ASN A 152 -8.05 -0.41 -9.55
N PRO A 153 -7.13 -1.37 -9.32
CA PRO A 153 -7.02 -2.58 -10.15
C PRO A 153 -8.27 -3.46 -10.11
N THR A 154 -9.05 -3.35 -9.03
CA THR A 154 -10.28 -4.09 -8.78
C THR A 154 -11.53 -3.31 -9.21
N ARG A 155 -11.38 -2.11 -9.79
CA ARG A 155 -12.46 -1.27 -10.33
C ARG A 155 -13.59 -0.98 -9.34
N GLN A 156 -13.24 -0.72 -8.09
CA GLN A 156 -14.21 -0.39 -7.05
C GLN A 156 -14.76 1.02 -7.25
N THR A 157 -16.00 1.24 -6.81
CA THR A 157 -16.57 2.59 -6.74
C THR A 157 -15.89 3.37 -5.62
N VAL A 158 -15.21 4.45 -5.99
CA VAL A 158 -14.41 5.26 -5.05
C VAL A 158 -14.86 6.72 -4.98
N ASP A 159 -15.89 7.14 -5.73
CA ASP A 159 -16.29 8.56 -5.84
C ASP A 159 -16.62 9.22 -4.48
N SER A 160 -17.04 8.42 -3.50
CA SER A 160 -17.33 8.90 -2.14
C SER A 160 -16.11 9.03 -1.22
N TRP A 161 -14.90 8.67 -1.68
CA TRP A 161 -13.69 8.73 -0.84
C TRP A 161 -13.43 10.12 -0.23
N PRO A 162 -13.62 11.27 -0.94
CA PRO A 162 -13.32 12.58 -0.36
C PRO A 162 -14.23 12.88 0.82
N GLU A 163 -15.50 12.48 0.76
CA GLU A 163 -16.47 12.64 1.83
C GLU A 163 -16.17 11.71 3.01
N VAL A 164 -15.91 10.43 2.75
CA VAL A 164 -15.62 9.42 3.78
C VAL A 164 -14.41 9.83 4.62
N ILE A 165 -13.34 10.31 3.98
CA ILE A 165 -12.13 10.77 4.66
C ILE A 165 -12.34 12.18 5.21
N GLY A 166 -12.91 13.10 4.45
CA GLY A 166 -13.05 14.51 4.81
C GLY A 166 -13.91 14.73 6.06
N ARG A 167 -14.94 13.89 6.29
CA ARG A 167 -15.74 13.92 7.52
C ARG A 167 -14.93 13.61 8.79
N ARG A 168 -13.79 12.91 8.66
CA ARG A 168 -12.95 12.44 9.78
C ARG A 168 -11.62 13.19 9.87
N ASN A 169 -11.02 13.50 8.72
CA ASN A 169 -9.77 14.23 8.60
C ASN A 169 -9.75 15.06 7.29
N PRO A 170 -10.27 16.32 7.32
CA PRO A 170 -10.31 17.21 6.16
C PRO A 170 -8.92 17.52 5.57
N GLN A 171 -7.90 17.61 6.43
CA GLN A 171 -6.53 17.91 6.01
C GLN A 171 -5.92 16.75 5.21
N LEU A 172 -6.15 15.51 5.67
CA LEU A 172 -5.73 14.32 4.94
C LEU A 172 -6.44 14.22 3.60
N ALA A 173 -7.76 14.45 3.55
CA ALA A 173 -8.52 14.42 2.30
C ALA A 173 -7.94 15.41 1.27
N ALA A 174 -7.65 16.65 1.69
CA ALA A 174 -7.02 17.66 0.84
C ALA A 174 -5.59 17.29 0.40
N SER A 175 -4.82 16.58 1.25
CA SER A 175 -3.49 16.07 0.89
C SER A 175 -3.57 14.97 -0.16
N ILE A 176 -4.47 14.00 0.01
CA ILE A 176 -4.72 12.91 -0.95
C ILE A 176 -5.15 13.50 -2.29
N GLU A 177 -6.11 14.43 -2.29
CA GLU A 177 -6.58 15.07 -3.53
C GLU A 177 -5.44 15.72 -4.30
N ARG A 178 -4.54 16.43 -3.60
CA ARG A 178 -3.36 17.05 -4.19
C ARG A 178 -2.37 16.03 -4.76
N GLN A 179 -2.17 14.89 -4.09
CA GLN A 179 -1.29 13.82 -4.54
C GLN A 179 -1.83 13.08 -5.76
N LEU A 180 -3.16 12.98 -5.88
CA LEU A 180 -3.83 12.36 -7.04
C LEU A 180 -3.87 13.27 -8.27
N ARG A 181 -3.65 14.58 -8.12
CA ARG A 181 -3.61 15.49 -9.27
C ARG A 181 -2.50 15.08 -10.24
N PRO A 182 -2.79 14.98 -11.55
CA PRO A 182 -1.78 14.69 -12.54
C PRO A 182 -0.63 15.70 -12.46
N LYS A 183 0.61 15.23 -12.51
CA LYS A 183 1.76 16.14 -12.52
C LYS A 183 1.69 17.04 -13.77
N PRO A 184 1.85 18.37 -13.65
CA PRO A 184 1.69 19.30 -14.77
C PRO A 184 2.54 18.94 -16.00
N GLY A 185 3.77 18.44 -15.79
CA GLY A 185 4.66 18.01 -16.87
C GLY A 185 4.15 16.79 -17.65
N LEU A 186 3.43 15.87 -17.01
CA LEU A 186 2.84 14.71 -17.66
C LEU A 186 1.63 15.11 -18.51
N GLN A 187 0.79 16.02 -18.01
CA GLN A 187 -0.32 16.58 -18.81
C GLN A 187 0.18 17.32 -20.04
N GLN A 188 1.21 18.17 -19.88
CA GLN A 188 1.83 18.87 -21.01
C GLN A 188 2.46 17.91 -22.02
N LEU A 189 3.08 16.82 -21.55
CA LEU A 189 3.64 15.78 -22.42
C LEU A 189 2.56 15.01 -23.18
N LEU A 190 1.49 14.58 -22.49
CA LEU A 190 0.35 13.89 -23.11
C LEU A 190 -0.35 14.79 -24.14
N GLU A 191 -0.53 16.07 -23.83
CA GLU A 191 -1.08 17.06 -24.77
C GLU A 191 -0.17 17.27 -25.99
N ARG A 192 1.16 17.29 -25.81
CA ARG A 192 2.12 17.35 -26.92
C ARG A 192 2.07 16.10 -27.79
N LEU A 193 1.98 14.92 -27.19
CA LEU A 193 1.88 13.63 -27.91
C LEU A 193 0.55 13.54 -28.68
N ARG A 194 -0.56 13.93 -28.06
CA ARG A 194 -1.89 13.99 -28.71
C ARG A 194 -1.91 14.94 -29.90
N ARG A 195 -1.28 16.12 -29.78
CA ARG A 195 -1.13 17.06 -30.91
C ARG A 195 -0.27 16.52 -32.05
N ARG A 196 0.77 15.73 -31.76
CA ARG A 196 1.59 15.09 -32.79
C ARG A 196 0.83 13.99 -33.53
N LEU A 197 0.08 13.16 -32.82
CA LEU A 197 -0.76 12.11 -33.40
C LEU A 197 -1.90 12.68 -34.25
N ASN A 198 -2.52 13.79 -33.83
CA ASN A 198 -3.58 14.45 -34.60
C ASN A 198 -3.04 15.34 -35.74
N GLY A 199 -1.73 15.65 -35.73
CA GLY A 199 -1.08 16.47 -36.75
C GLY A 199 -0.57 15.68 -37.96
N SER A 200 -0.42 14.37 -37.85
CA SER A 200 0.02 13.49 -38.94
C SER A 200 -1.05 13.18 -39.99
N ASP A 201 -2.34 13.39 -39.69
CA ASP A 201 -3.45 13.11 -40.61
C ASP A 201 -3.73 14.21 -41.66
N ARG A 202 -3.02 15.34 -41.62
CA ARG A 202 -3.26 16.48 -42.55
C ARG A 202 -2.22 16.66 -43.66
N LYS A 203 -1.28 15.74 -43.85
CA LYS A 203 -0.32 15.78 -44.98
C LYS A 203 -0.39 14.50 -45.81
N GLY A 204 -1.45 14.37 -46.61
CA GLY A 204 -1.59 13.33 -47.63
C GLY A 204 -2.28 13.85 -48.89
N SER A 205 -1.50 14.00 -49.95
CA SER A 205 -1.87 14.05 -51.38
C SER A 205 -2.75 15.16 -51.95
N ARG A 206 -2.10 16.12 -52.62
CA ARG A 206 -2.54 16.64 -53.93
C ARG A 206 -1.38 16.47 -54.92
N ALA A 207 -1.36 15.35 -55.62
CA ALA A 207 -0.57 15.19 -56.83
C ALA A 207 -1.44 15.68 -58.00
N VAL A 208 -1.00 16.73 -58.68
CA VAL A 208 -1.60 17.26 -59.90
C VAL A 208 -1.19 16.33 -61.05
N MET A 209 -2.15 15.65 -61.67
CA MET A 209 -1.93 14.93 -62.94
C MET A 209 -1.86 15.93 -64.09
N ALA A 210 -0.78 15.89 -64.86
CA ALA A 210 -0.68 16.56 -66.15
C ALA A 210 -1.41 15.73 -67.23
N PRO A 211 -2.09 16.36 -68.22
CA PRO A 211 -2.81 15.64 -69.25
C PRO A 211 -1.87 15.23 -70.39
N THR A 212 -1.96 13.97 -70.79
CA THR A 212 -1.32 13.40 -71.98
C THR A 212 -2.07 13.83 -73.24
N SER A 213 -1.38 14.47 -74.18
CA SER A 213 -1.87 14.77 -75.53
C SER A 213 -1.70 13.57 -76.45
N HIS A 214 -2.78 13.12 -77.09
CA HIS A 214 -2.74 12.24 -78.24
C HIS A 214 -2.45 13.02 -79.53
N ARG A 215 -1.46 12.57 -80.30
CA ARG A 215 -1.54 12.34 -81.74
C ARG A 215 -0.44 11.39 -82.19
#